data_AF-A0A8T1ZQB0-F1
#
_entry.id   AF-A0A8T1ZQB0-F1
#
_cell.length_a   1.000
_cell.length_b   1.000
_cell.length_c   1.000
_cell.angle_alpha   90.00
_cell.angle_beta   90.00
_cell.angle_gamma   90.00
#
_symmetry.space_group_name_H-M   'P 1'
#
loop_
_entity.id
_entity.type
_entity.pdbx_description
1 polymer ?
#
loop_
_entity_poly.entity_id
_entity_poly.type
_entity_poly.pdbx_seq_one_letter_code
_entity_poly.pdbx_strand_id
1 'polypeptide(L)'
;MTTSVCPFSKAARPDDASTRKQGDTAASGCPFSKAARPDDASARKQGDTAASGCPFSEAARPDDASARKQGEDGSKGCPEHEGKLNKDSTDSATVPAKCPFGYDSQTFKLGPFSCMLCQALLYESSRCVPCTHVFCKVCLTRFKDCPLCGADIESIEADENLQKMVDQFIEGHARIKRSVVNGTEKEEVENDNKKVIYADVSMERGSFLVQQAMRAFSAQNYESAKSRLAMCTEDIRDQLGREGNTPELCSQLGAVLGMLGDCSRAMGDSSSAVKHFEESVEFLMKLPLNDLEITHTLSVSLNKIGDLKYYDEDLQAARSYYDRALNVRRDAMKHHPNAPSQILDVAVSLAKVADIDRTLQNEVAATDGFKEGMKLLESLKLDSEDSALEQRRLSVLEFLKKQVEKPEQYAETAL
;
A
#
# COMPACT_ATOMS: atom_id res chain seq x y z
N MET A 1 -0.25 6.92 34.71
CA MET A 1 0.63 5.77 34.43
C MET A 1 0.66 5.59 32.92
N THR A 2 1.68 6.10 32.25
CA THR A 2 1.82 6.02 30.78
C THR A 2 2.67 4.80 30.44
N THR A 3 2.03 3.72 30.02
CA THR A 3 2.73 2.56 29.44
C THR A 3 3.40 3.01 28.13
N SER A 4 4.71 2.77 28.03
CA SER A 4 5.54 3.11 26.88
C SER A 4 5.23 2.15 25.74
N VAL A 5 4.17 2.42 24.97
CA VAL A 5 3.81 1.66 23.76
C VAL A 5 4.97 1.66 22.76
N CYS A 6 5.23 0.51 22.14
CA CYS A 6 6.26 0.31 21.13
C CYS A 6 6.15 1.35 19.98
N PRO A 7 7.20 2.13 19.66
CA PRO A 7 7.14 3.24 18.69
C PRO A 7 6.98 2.77 17.23
N PHE A 8 7.10 1.46 16.96
CA PHE A 8 6.89 0.88 15.64
C PHE A 8 5.41 0.76 15.25
N SER A 9 4.51 0.99 16.20
CA SER A 9 3.09 1.18 15.95
C SER A 9 2.83 2.64 15.59
N LYS A 10 3.07 3.04 14.33
CA LYS A 10 2.39 4.22 13.77
C LYS A 10 0.90 3.88 13.61
N ALA A 11 0.20 3.77 14.72
CA ALA A 11 -1.23 3.58 14.77
C ALA A 11 -1.82 4.84 15.42
N ALA A 12 -2.51 5.65 14.63
CA ALA A 12 -3.47 6.59 15.19
C ALA A 12 -4.52 5.76 15.93
N ARG A 13 -4.85 6.18 17.16
CA ARG A 13 -5.99 5.65 17.89
C ARG A 13 -7.26 5.92 17.07
N PRO A 14 -8.23 5.00 17.05
CA PRO A 14 -9.55 5.25 16.44
C PRO A 14 -10.29 6.45 17.07
N ASP A 15 -9.93 6.85 18.30
CA ASP A 15 -10.73 7.77 19.13
C ASP A 15 -10.37 9.26 19.02
N ASP A 16 -9.38 9.68 18.21
CA ASP A 16 -9.02 11.11 18.09
C ASP A 16 -9.97 11.92 17.18
N ALA A 17 -11.17 11.40 16.91
CA ALA A 17 -12.29 12.16 16.35
C ALA A 17 -13.22 12.62 17.47
N SER A 18 -13.02 13.87 17.91
CA SER A 18 -13.95 14.70 18.70
C SER A 18 -13.75 14.70 20.23
N THR A 19 -13.05 15.72 20.73
CA THR A 19 -13.51 16.61 21.82
C THR A 19 -12.46 17.70 22.10
N ARG A 20 -12.74 18.93 21.64
CA ARG A 20 -12.03 20.13 22.11
C ARG A 20 -12.67 20.60 23.42
N LYS A 21 -11.98 20.45 24.55
CA LYS A 21 -12.15 21.31 25.73
C LYS A 21 -10.78 21.67 26.30
N GLN A 22 -10.54 22.97 26.39
CA GLN A 22 -9.38 23.60 27.03
C GLN A 22 -9.38 23.37 28.54
N GLY A 23 -8.19 23.19 29.11
CA GLY A 23 -7.92 23.18 30.54
C GLY A 23 -6.43 22.97 30.79
N ASP A 24 -5.72 24.07 31.04
CA ASP A 24 -4.27 24.13 31.28
C ASP A 24 -3.84 23.37 32.54
N THR A 25 -2.80 22.54 32.44
CA THR A 25 -1.74 22.40 33.46
C THR A 25 -0.47 21.80 32.84
N ALA A 26 0.68 22.31 33.28
CA ALA A 26 2.02 22.11 32.70
C ALA A 26 2.64 20.72 32.96
N ALA A 27 3.44 20.20 32.01
CA ALA A 27 4.81 19.69 32.22
C ALA A 27 5.36 18.82 31.05
N SER A 28 6.68 18.92 30.86
CA SER A 28 7.63 18.03 30.16
C SER A 28 7.56 17.96 28.62
N GLY A 29 8.56 18.60 28.01
CA GLY A 29 8.73 18.74 26.56
C GLY A 29 9.17 17.47 25.85
N CYS A 30 8.48 17.21 24.73
CA CYS A 30 8.78 16.19 23.72
C CYS A 30 9.73 16.79 22.65
N PRO A 31 10.81 16.10 22.20
CA PRO A 31 11.77 16.67 21.26
C PRO A 31 11.36 16.58 19.79
N PHE A 32 10.13 16.19 19.45
CA PHE A 32 9.65 16.11 18.07
C PHE A 32 8.41 16.98 17.84
N SER A 33 8.55 18.29 17.97
CA SER A 33 7.55 19.27 17.52
C SER A 33 8.17 20.69 17.46
N LYS A 34 8.60 21.12 16.27
CA LYS A 34 8.61 22.55 15.92
C LYS A 34 8.04 22.69 14.51
N ALA A 35 6.84 23.28 14.48
CA ALA A 35 6.20 23.81 13.30
C ALA A 35 6.94 25.06 12.80
N ALA A 36 6.85 25.32 11.50
CA ALA A 36 6.85 26.69 10.98
C ALA A 36 6.08 26.76 9.65
N ARG A 37 5.04 27.58 9.65
CA ARG A 37 4.54 28.37 8.51
C ARG A 37 4.02 29.71 9.08
N PRO A 38 3.89 30.79 8.29
CA PRO A 38 4.30 30.99 6.89
C PRO A 38 5.14 32.27 6.69
N ASP A 39 5.68 32.47 5.48
CA ASP A 39 5.51 33.69 4.68
C ASP A 39 6.03 33.48 3.24
N ASP A 40 5.40 34.19 2.31
CA ASP A 40 5.54 34.14 0.85
C ASP A 40 6.98 34.17 0.31
N ALA A 41 7.29 33.28 -0.65
CA ALA A 41 8.01 33.59 -1.88
C ALA A 41 8.20 32.33 -2.75
N SER A 42 7.99 32.51 -4.06
CA SER A 42 8.14 31.52 -5.11
C SER A 42 9.54 30.91 -5.21
N ALA A 43 9.64 29.59 -5.38
CA ALA A 43 10.61 28.94 -6.27
C ALA A 43 10.36 27.43 -6.34
N ARG A 44 10.11 26.93 -7.56
CA ARG A 44 10.14 25.50 -7.89
C ARG A 44 11.53 24.92 -7.63
N LYS A 45 11.62 23.82 -6.88
CA LYS A 45 12.65 22.79 -7.06
C LYS A 45 12.06 21.41 -6.77
N GLN A 46 12.29 20.50 -7.71
CA GLN A 46 11.98 19.08 -7.64
C GLN A 46 12.70 18.45 -6.44
N GLY A 47 11.99 17.62 -5.69
CA GLY A 47 12.54 16.83 -4.59
C GLY A 47 12.05 15.39 -4.75
N ASP A 48 13.01 14.49 -4.98
CA ASP A 48 12.82 13.06 -5.05
C ASP A 48 12.25 12.52 -3.74
N THR A 49 11.08 11.88 -3.83
CA THR A 49 10.52 11.06 -2.75
C THR A 49 10.64 9.60 -3.15
N ALA A 50 11.46 8.85 -2.41
CA ALA A 50 11.55 7.41 -2.47
C ALA A 50 10.17 6.80 -2.15
N ALA A 51 9.50 6.33 -3.21
CA ALA A 51 8.25 5.59 -3.12
C ALA A 51 8.55 4.15 -2.70
N SER A 52 7.87 3.69 -1.66
CA SER A 52 7.68 2.26 -1.40
C SER A 52 7.05 1.63 -2.63
N GLY A 53 7.82 0.78 -3.32
CA GLY A 53 7.45 0.15 -4.58
C GLY A 53 6.15 -0.63 -4.49
N CYS A 54 5.29 -0.44 -5.49
CA CYS A 54 4.13 -1.28 -5.73
C CYS A 54 4.63 -2.65 -6.23
N PRO A 55 4.25 -3.77 -5.59
CA PRO A 55 4.80 -5.09 -5.92
C PRO A 55 4.39 -5.64 -7.29
N PHE A 56 3.42 -5.01 -7.96
CA PHE A 56 2.84 -5.52 -9.21
C PHE A 56 3.53 -5.01 -10.49
N SER A 57 4.80 -4.60 -10.42
CA SER A 57 5.54 -4.10 -11.58
C SER A 57 6.85 -4.87 -11.78
N GLU A 58 6.76 -6.15 -12.18
CA GLU A 58 7.64 -6.83 -13.15
C GLU A 58 7.63 -8.35 -12.94
N ALA A 59 7.00 -9.06 -13.88
CA ALA A 59 7.27 -10.47 -14.15
C ALA A 59 7.72 -10.57 -15.61
N ALA A 60 9.02 -10.34 -15.86
CA ALA A 60 9.66 -10.73 -17.11
C ALA A 60 10.32 -12.10 -16.91
N ARG A 61 9.93 -13.08 -17.72
CA ARG A 61 10.40 -14.47 -17.65
C ARG A 61 11.88 -14.61 -18.07
N PRO A 62 12.60 -15.63 -17.56
CA PRO A 62 13.97 -15.93 -17.95
C PRO A 62 14.02 -16.87 -19.16
N ASP A 63 14.99 -16.65 -20.04
CA ASP A 63 15.86 -17.65 -20.69
C ASP A 63 16.45 -17.06 -21.98
N ASP A 64 17.76 -16.73 -21.98
CA ASP A 64 18.72 -17.49 -22.78
C ASP A 64 20.15 -17.09 -22.40
N ALA A 65 20.91 -18.06 -21.88
CA ALA A 65 22.32 -17.92 -21.62
C ALA A 65 23.09 -18.37 -22.86
N SER A 66 23.89 -17.48 -23.46
CA SER A 66 25.07 -17.88 -24.20
C SER A 66 26.11 -16.77 -24.24
N ALA A 67 27.26 -17.09 -23.63
CA ALA A 67 28.46 -16.27 -23.58
C ALA A 67 29.11 -16.11 -24.97
N ARG A 68 29.61 -14.92 -25.29
CA ARG A 68 31.06 -14.62 -25.37
C ARG A 68 31.40 -13.31 -26.10
N LYS A 69 32.38 -12.64 -25.47
CA LYS A 69 33.51 -11.86 -26.01
C LYS A 69 33.36 -10.35 -26.27
N GLN A 70 34.24 -9.67 -25.53
CA GLN A 70 34.77 -8.32 -25.67
C GLN A 70 35.30 -8.01 -27.09
N GLY A 71 35.24 -6.73 -27.46
CA GLY A 71 35.99 -6.13 -28.56
C GLY A 71 35.71 -4.63 -28.65
N GLU A 72 36.78 -3.84 -28.52
CA GLU A 72 36.82 -2.37 -28.46
C GLU A 72 36.51 -1.67 -29.79
N ASP A 73 36.23 -0.37 -29.66
CA ASP A 73 36.72 0.76 -30.48
C ASP A 73 35.81 1.41 -31.55
N GLY A 74 35.92 2.75 -31.61
CA GLY A 74 36.06 3.46 -32.89
C GLY A 74 34.87 4.16 -33.57
N SER A 75 34.60 5.41 -33.16
CA SER A 75 34.45 6.62 -34.02
C SER A 75 33.56 6.68 -35.29
N LYS A 76 32.68 7.70 -35.29
CA LYS A 76 32.30 8.68 -36.35
C LYS A 76 31.78 8.19 -37.72
N GLY A 77 30.62 8.75 -38.11
CA GLY A 77 30.34 9.19 -39.49
C GLY A 77 28.89 9.03 -39.96
N CYS A 78 28.17 10.15 -40.11
CA CYS A 78 27.09 10.30 -41.12
C CYS A 78 27.75 10.69 -42.46
N PRO A 79 27.21 10.35 -43.67
CA PRO A 79 25.93 10.90 -44.15
C PRO A 79 25.08 10.01 -45.11
N GLU A 80 23.96 10.61 -45.49
CA GLU A 80 22.82 10.24 -46.35
C GLU A 80 23.12 9.52 -47.68
N HIS A 81 22.28 8.54 -48.09
CA HIS A 81 21.52 8.57 -49.36
C HIS A 81 20.47 7.45 -49.48
N GLU A 82 19.38 7.77 -50.17
CA GLU A 82 18.20 6.95 -50.49
C GLU A 82 18.49 5.65 -51.25
N GLY A 83 17.73 4.59 -50.93
CA GLY A 83 17.70 3.34 -51.69
C GLY A 83 16.52 2.44 -51.30
N LYS A 84 15.45 2.50 -52.10
CA LYS A 84 14.29 1.60 -52.08
C LYS A 84 14.73 0.15 -52.32
N LEU A 85 14.49 -0.76 -51.38
CA LEU A 85 14.33 -2.19 -51.65
C LEU A 85 13.32 -2.80 -50.66
N ASN A 86 12.20 -3.28 -51.19
CA ASN A 86 11.24 -4.14 -50.50
C ASN A 86 11.91 -5.48 -50.19
N LYS A 87 11.85 -5.93 -48.93
CA LYS A 87 11.75 -7.36 -48.61
C LYS A 87 11.15 -7.57 -47.24
N ASP A 88 10.21 -8.52 -47.21
CA ASP A 88 9.36 -8.92 -46.10
C ASP A 88 10.10 -9.20 -44.78
N SER A 89 9.62 -8.59 -43.70
CA SER A 89 9.63 -9.18 -42.37
C SER A 89 8.55 -8.52 -41.52
N THR A 90 7.49 -9.28 -41.29
CA THR A 90 6.31 -8.94 -40.50
C THR A 90 6.69 -8.81 -39.01
N ASP A 91 7.28 -7.69 -38.62
CA ASP A 91 7.35 -7.31 -37.21
C ASP A 91 6.05 -6.57 -36.85
N SER A 92 5.16 -7.29 -36.17
CA SER A 92 4.02 -6.72 -35.47
C SER A 92 4.54 -5.84 -34.33
N ALA A 93 4.90 -4.60 -34.66
CA ALA A 93 5.15 -3.53 -33.70
C ALA A 93 3.84 -3.24 -32.96
N THR A 94 3.60 -4.02 -31.90
CA THR A 94 2.45 -3.84 -31.02
C THR A 94 2.73 -2.60 -30.19
N VAL A 95 2.33 -1.42 -30.70
CA VAL A 95 2.34 -0.19 -29.92
C VAL A 95 1.43 -0.42 -28.71
N PRO A 96 1.94 -0.31 -27.46
CA PRO A 96 1.11 -0.52 -26.29
C PRO A 96 -0.02 0.50 -26.31
N ALA A 97 -1.25 0.00 -26.22
CA ALA A 97 -2.44 0.82 -26.35
C ALA A 97 -2.54 1.76 -25.14
N LYS A 98 -2.46 3.06 -25.43
CA LYS A 98 -2.47 4.13 -24.42
C LYS A 98 -3.89 4.51 -24.09
N CYS A 99 -4.17 4.73 -22.81
CA CYS A 99 -5.46 5.27 -22.39
C CYS A 99 -5.70 6.63 -23.06
N PRO A 100 -6.81 6.85 -23.79
CA PRO A 100 -7.06 8.11 -24.48
C PRO A 100 -7.21 9.31 -23.52
N PHE A 101 -7.45 9.03 -22.23
CA PHE A 101 -7.52 10.03 -21.18
C PHE A 101 -6.20 10.17 -20.37
N GLY A 102 -5.14 9.46 -20.73
CA GLY A 102 -3.81 9.60 -20.10
C GLY A 102 -3.68 8.95 -18.71
N TYR A 103 -4.50 7.94 -18.41
CA TYR A 103 -4.41 7.15 -17.17
C TYR A 103 -3.45 5.95 -17.28
N ASP A 104 -2.45 6.01 -18.16
CA ASP A 104 -1.43 4.95 -18.27
C ASP A 104 -0.31 5.12 -17.24
N SER A 105 0.44 4.04 -17.00
CA SER A 105 1.52 3.97 -15.99
C SER A 105 2.71 4.88 -16.31
N GLN A 106 2.89 5.30 -17.57
CA GLN A 106 4.06 6.05 -18.02
C GLN A 106 3.82 7.57 -18.04
N THR A 107 2.57 8.03 -18.15
CA THR A 107 2.24 9.45 -18.21
C THR A 107 0.91 9.77 -17.51
N PHE A 108 0.82 9.56 -16.19
CA PHE A 108 -0.36 9.98 -15.45
C PHE A 108 -0.57 11.50 -15.59
N LYS A 109 -1.54 11.87 -16.43
CA LYS A 109 -2.05 13.23 -16.54
C LYS A 109 -3.40 13.25 -15.84
N LEU A 110 -3.65 14.30 -15.05
CA LEU A 110 -4.97 14.53 -14.46
C LEU A 110 -6.00 14.60 -15.60
N GLY A 111 -6.78 13.53 -15.75
CA GLY A 111 -7.83 13.42 -16.76
C GLY A 111 -9.12 14.11 -16.30
N PRO A 112 -10.14 14.17 -17.18
CA PRO A 112 -11.41 14.87 -16.89
C PRO A 112 -12.18 14.27 -15.71
N PHE A 113 -11.93 13.00 -15.39
CA PHE A 113 -12.53 12.28 -14.25
C PHE A 113 -11.64 12.27 -13.00
N SER A 114 -10.53 13.01 -13.00
CA SER A 114 -9.61 13.06 -11.85
C SER A 114 -10.01 14.14 -10.86
N CYS A 115 -10.01 13.80 -9.59
CA CYS A 115 -9.97 14.77 -8.52
C CYS A 115 -8.55 15.27 -8.35
N MET A 116 -8.30 16.58 -8.47
CA MET A 116 -6.96 17.13 -8.30
C MET A 116 -6.41 17.06 -6.87
N LEU A 117 -7.28 16.92 -5.86
CA LEU A 117 -6.88 16.88 -4.45
C LEU A 117 -6.32 15.51 -4.07
N CYS A 118 -7.01 14.44 -4.45
CA CYS A 118 -6.51 13.08 -4.20
C CYS A 118 -5.78 12.46 -5.38
N GLN A 119 -5.78 13.12 -6.54
CA GLN A 119 -5.22 12.63 -7.79
C GLN A 119 -5.77 11.27 -8.23
N ALA A 120 -6.87 10.81 -7.63
CA ALA A 120 -7.59 9.61 -8.03
C ALA A 120 -8.80 9.99 -8.89
N LEU A 121 -9.44 9.00 -9.50
CA LEU A 121 -10.76 9.19 -10.08
C LEU A 121 -11.74 9.80 -9.06
N LEU A 122 -12.69 10.58 -9.56
CA LEU A 122 -13.74 11.15 -8.72
C LEU A 122 -14.55 10.05 -8.04
N TYR A 123 -14.97 10.33 -6.81
CA TYR A 123 -15.81 9.45 -6.00
C TYR A 123 -16.71 10.32 -5.15
N GLU A 124 -18.00 10.05 -5.20
CA GLU A 124 -19.04 10.99 -4.77
C GLU A 124 -18.77 12.39 -5.33
N SER A 125 -18.70 12.47 -6.67
CA SER A 125 -18.43 13.69 -7.43
C SER A 125 -19.31 14.83 -6.93
N SER A 126 -18.70 15.94 -6.54
CA SER A 126 -19.38 17.08 -5.93
C SER A 126 -18.91 18.40 -6.53
N ARG A 127 -19.85 19.28 -6.86
CA ARG A 127 -19.64 20.64 -7.36
C ARG A 127 -19.63 21.65 -6.23
N CYS A 128 -18.71 22.60 -6.32
CA CYS A 128 -18.69 23.79 -5.48
C CYS A 128 -19.69 24.83 -6.03
N VAL A 129 -20.48 25.45 -5.17
CA VAL A 129 -21.29 26.63 -5.51
C VAL A 129 -20.60 27.88 -4.93
N PRO A 130 -20.42 28.96 -5.72
CA PRO A 130 -20.93 29.19 -7.08
C PRO A 130 -19.96 28.81 -8.23
N CYS A 131 -18.70 28.47 -7.94
CA CYS A 131 -17.67 28.35 -8.99
C CYS A 131 -17.75 27.09 -9.88
N THR A 132 -18.65 26.14 -9.59
CA THR A 132 -18.92 24.88 -10.33
C THR A 132 -17.76 23.88 -10.46
N HIS A 133 -16.60 24.17 -9.88
CA HIS A 133 -15.48 23.22 -9.80
C HIS A 133 -15.85 21.91 -9.10
N VAL A 134 -15.35 20.78 -9.63
CA VAL A 134 -15.69 19.43 -9.18
C VAL A 134 -14.53 18.76 -8.44
N PHE A 135 -14.86 18.09 -7.34
CA PHE A 135 -13.94 17.27 -6.55
C PHE A 135 -14.66 16.03 -6.00
N CYS A 136 -13.94 15.12 -5.36
CA CYS A 136 -14.58 14.13 -4.48
C CYS A 136 -15.20 14.84 -3.27
N LYS A 137 -16.38 14.43 -2.83
CA LYS A 137 -17.07 14.98 -1.64
C LYS A 137 -16.16 15.08 -0.42
N VAL A 138 -15.53 13.96 -0.03
CA VAL A 138 -14.64 13.88 1.15
C VAL A 138 -13.41 14.78 1.00
N CYS A 139 -12.91 14.95 -0.23
CA CYS A 139 -11.77 15.84 -0.46
C CYS A 139 -12.18 17.31 -0.30
N LEU A 140 -13.36 17.68 -0.81
CA LEU A 140 -13.84 19.06 -0.82
C LEU A 140 -14.26 19.55 0.57
N THR A 141 -14.90 18.70 1.37
CA THR A 141 -15.41 19.03 2.72
C THR A 141 -14.34 19.50 3.72
N ARG A 142 -13.05 19.36 3.37
CA ARG A 142 -11.92 19.82 4.19
C ARG A 142 -11.62 21.31 4.01
N PHE A 143 -12.22 21.95 3.00
CA PHE A 143 -11.94 23.32 2.61
C PHE A 143 -13.19 24.18 2.78
N LYS A 144 -13.00 25.45 3.15
CA LYS A 144 -14.07 26.45 3.20
C LYS A 144 -14.19 27.24 1.89
N ASP A 145 -13.10 27.26 1.14
CA ASP A 145 -12.88 28.00 -0.08
C ASP A 145 -12.38 27.03 -1.16
N CYS A 146 -12.80 27.26 -2.40
CA CYS A 146 -12.57 26.36 -3.50
C CYS A 146 -11.07 26.21 -3.77
N PRO A 147 -10.50 24.99 -3.71
CA PRO A 147 -9.05 24.79 -3.89
C PRO A 147 -8.52 25.16 -5.28
N LEU A 148 -9.41 25.40 -6.25
CA LEU A 148 -9.05 25.78 -7.62
C LEU A 148 -8.98 27.29 -7.84
N CYS A 149 -10.01 28.02 -7.40
CA CYS A 149 -10.13 29.45 -7.69
C CYS A 149 -10.14 30.35 -6.45
N GLY A 150 -10.15 29.78 -5.25
CA GLY A 150 -10.20 30.53 -3.99
C GLY A 150 -11.56 31.18 -3.69
N ALA A 151 -12.62 30.88 -4.43
CA ALA A 151 -13.97 31.37 -4.13
C ALA A 151 -14.55 30.65 -2.91
N ASP A 152 -15.24 31.38 -2.03
CA ASP A 152 -15.92 30.79 -0.87
C ASP A 152 -16.94 29.73 -1.31
N ILE A 153 -16.97 28.60 -0.60
CA ILE A 153 -17.91 27.51 -0.87
C ILE A 153 -19.20 27.80 -0.09
N GLU A 154 -20.24 28.23 -0.80
CA GLU A 154 -21.56 28.45 -0.20
C GLU A 154 -22.27 27.12 0.09
N SER A 155 -22.19 26.19 -0.86
CA SER A 155 -22.74 24.84 -0.74
C SER A 155 -21.97 23.85 -1.59
N ILE A 156 -22.12 22.57 -1.24
CA ILE A 156 -21.58 21.42 -1.98
C ILE A 156 -22.75 20.62 -2.54
N GLU A 157 -22.84 20.54 -3.86
CA GLU A 157 -23.91 19.84 -4.56
C GLU A 157 -23.38 18.56 -5.22
N ALA A 158 -24.12 17.46 -5.10
CA ALA A 158 -23.74 16.21 -5.75
C ALA A 158 -23.84 16.32 -7.29
N ASP A 159 -22.85 15.80 -7.99
CA ASP A 159 -22.86 15.67 -9.45
C ASP A 159 -23.07 14.21 -9.87
N GLU A 160 -24.32 13.76 -9.79
CA GLU A 160 -24.68 12.37 -10.11
C GLU A 160 -24.40 12.01 -11.57
N ASN A 161 -24.53 12.96 -12.50
CA ASN A 161 -24.30 12.70 -13.92
C ASN A 161 -22.82 12.43 -14.19
N LEU A 162 -21.92 13.24 -13.60
CA LEU A 162 -20.49 13.00 -13.69
C LEU A 162 -20.07 11.75 -12.95
N GLN A 163 -20.64 11.48 -11.77
CA GLN A 163 -20.37 10.24 -11.05
C GLN A 163 -20.74 9.01 -11.90
N LYS A 164 -21.91 9.00 -12.54
CA LYS A 164 -22.31 7.92 -13.46
C LYS A 164 -21.32 7.76 -14.62
N MET A 165 -20.81 8.85 -15.18
CA MET A 165 -19.77 8.78 -16.23
C MET A 165 -18.45 8.19 -15.71
N VAL A 166 -18.04 8.53 -14.49
CA VAL A 166 -16.86 7.95 -13.85
C VAL A 166 -17.06 6.46 -13.57
N ASP A 167 -18.23 6.06 -13.10
CA ASP A 167 -18.55 4.65 -12.83
C ASP A 167 -18.59 3.82 -14.12
N GLN A 168 -19.20 4.37 -15.19
CA GLN A 168 -19.16 3.78 -16.53
C GLN A 168 -17.75 3.69 -17.09
N PHE A 169 -16.90 4.68 -16.81
CA PHE A 169 -15.50 4.66 -17.20
C PHE A 169 -14.75 3.54 -16.48
N ILE A 170 -14.92 3.42 -15.15
CA ILE A 170 -14.35 2.31 -14.37
C ILE A 170 -14.82 0.99 -14.95
N GLU A 171 -16.13 0.80 -15.13
CA GLU A 171 -16.71 -0.42 -15.72
C GLU A 171 -16.21 -0.71 -17.15
N GLY A 172 -15.95 0.32 -17.95
CA GLY A 172 -15.36 0.19 -19.28
C GLY A 172 -13.98 -0.48 -19.24
N HIS A 173 -13.18 -0.19 -18.21
CA HIS A 173 -11.91 -0.89 -17.97
C HIS A 173 -12.08 -2.38 -17.58
N ALA A 174 -13.29 -2.86 -17.27
CA ALA A 174 -13.59 -4.28 -17.01
C ALA A 174 -13.77 -5.13 -18.25
N ARG A 175 -14.28 -4.54 -19.34
CA ARG A 175 -14.80 -5.30 -20.49
C ARG A 175 -13.74 -5.76 -21.48
N ILE A 176 -12.46 -5.58 -21.16
CA ILE A 176 -11.33 -6.01 -21.99
C ILE A 176 -10.73 -7.29 -21.40
N LYS A 177 -11.56 -8.32 -21.18
CA LYS A 177 -11.08 -9.69 -21.34
C LYS A 177 -11.54 -10.12 -22.73
N ARG A 178 -10.63 -10.14 -23.71
CA ARG A 178 -10.89 -10.77 -25.01
C ARG A 178 -11.41 -12.17 -24.72
N SER A 179 -12.66 -12.43 -25.08
CA SER A 179 -13.01 -13.75 -25.55
C SER A 179 -12.03 -14.04 -26.68
N VAL A 180 -11.07 -14.93 -26.45
CA VAL A 180 -10.41 -15.62 -27.56
C VAL A 180 -11.52 -16.47 -28.16
N VAL A 181 -12.31 -15.84 -29.05
CA VAL A 181 -13.13 -16.57 -29.99
C VAL A 181 -12.09 -17.23 -30.90
N ASN A 182 -11.78 -18.49 -30.61
CA ASN A 182 -11.23 -19.37 -31.63
C ASN A 182 -12.17 -19.25 -32.82
N GLY A 183 -11.67 -18.61 -33.87
CA GLY A 183 -12.47 -18.25 -35.01
C GLY A 183 -13.04 -19.50 -35.65
N THR A 184 -14.36 -19.64 -35.57
CA THR A 184 -15.17 -20.13 -36.69
C THR A 184 -16.62 -19.76 -36.43
N GLU A 185 -17.19 -19.20 -37.48
CA GLU A 185 -18.62 -19.06 -37.79
C GLU A 185 -19.28 -17.70 -37.48
N LYS A 186 -19.69 -17.11 -38.60
CA LYS A 186 -20.44 -15.90 -38.80
C LYS A 186 -21.86 -16.09 -38.27
N GLU A 187 -22.41 -15.07 -37.65
CA GLU A 187 -23.78 -14.65 -37.89
C GLU A 187 -23.97 -13.21 -37.39
N GLU A 188 -24.30 -12.31 -38.32
CA GLU A 188 -24.72 -10.94 -38.06
C GLU A 188 -26.21 -10.94 -37.72
N VAL A 189 -26.62 -10.28 -36.64
CA VAL A 189 -27.87 -9.50 -36.62
C VAL A 189 -27.69 -8.27 -35.73
N GLU A 190 -27.99 -7.11 -36.33
CA GLU A 190 -27.97 -5.76 -35.79
C GLU A 190 -28.88 -5.57 -34.56
N ASN A 191 -28.42 -4.76 -33.60
CA ASN A 191 -29.30 -3.78 -32.97
C ASN A 191 -28.52 -2.53 -32.56
N ASP A 192 -29.07 -1.41 -32.99
CA ASP A 192 -28.43 -0.10 -33.07
C ASP A 192 -28.25 0.55 -31.69
N ASN A 193 -27.20 1.37 -31.56
CA ASN A 193 -26.89 2.24 -30.42
C ASN A 193 -26.07 1.67 -29.23
N LYS A 194 -24.97 0.93 -29.48
CA LYS A 194 -23.87 0.78 -28.49
C LYS A 194 -22.66 1.60 -28.88
N LYS A 195 -22.62 2.81 -28.32
CA LYS A 195 -21.58 3.82 -28.46
C LYS A 195 -20.32 3.43 -27.66
N VAL A 196 -19.18 3.60 -28.33
CA VAL A 196 -17.79 3.66 -27.86
C VAL A 196 -17.17 2.39 -27.28
N ILE A 197 -16.47 1.67 -28.16
CA ILE A 197 -15.44 0.70 -27.80
C ILE A 197 -14.17 1.51 -27.51
N TYR A 198 -13.78 1.63 -26.24
CA TYR A 198 -12.43 2.07 -25.90
C TYR A 198 -11.52 0.85 -25.93
N ALA A 199 -10.75 0.79 -27.01
CA ALA A 199 -9.75 -0.23 -27.31
C ALA A 199 -8.68 -0.30 -26.22
N ASP A 200 -8.32 -1.55 -25.90
CA ASP A 200 -7.12 -2.04 -25.23
C ASP A 200 -6.47 -1.07 -24.23
N VAL A 201 -6.73 -1.28 -22.93
CA VAL A 201 -6.07 -0.50 -21.88
C VAL A 201 -4.92 -1.32 -21.30
N SER A 202 -3.71 -0.77 -21.44
CA SER A 202 -2.39 -1.23 -20.97
C SER A 202 -2.24 -1.56 -19.46
N MET A 203 -3.30 -1.90 -18.71
CA MET A 203 -3.23 -2.40 -17.34
C MET A 203 -4.42 -3.34 -17.04
N GLU A 204 -4.19 -4.49 -16.41
CA GLU A 204 -5.28 -5.33 -15.89
C GLU A 204 -6.13 -4.50 -14.91
N ARG A 205 -7.47 -4.56 -15.03
CA ARG A 205 -8.42 -3.75 -14.23
C ARG A 205 -8.08 -3.72 -12.73
N GLY A 206 -7.67 -4.86 -12.15
CA GLY A 206 -7.30 -4.96 -10.75
C GLY A 206 -6.16 -4.00 -10.38
N SER A 207 -5.07 -4.00 -11.16
CA SER A 207 -3.92 -3.11 -10.95
C SER A 207 -4.32 -1.63 -11.05
N PHE A 208 -5.20 -1.29 -12.00
CA PHE A 208 -5.73 0.07 -12.17
C PHE A 208 -6.54 0.50 -10.94
N LEU A 209 -7.46 -0.36 -10.47
CA LEU A 209 -8.28 -0.08 -9.27
C LEU A 209 -7.40 0.10 -8.04
N VAL A 210 -6.40 -0.75 -7.84
CA VAL A 210 -5.43 -0.66 -6.73
C VAL A 210 -4.66 0.64 -6.80
N GLN A 211 -4.17 1.05 -7.98
CA GLN A 211 -3.45 2.31 -8.13
C GLN A 211 -4.33 3.52 -7.76
N GLN A 212 -5.59 3.54 -8.23
CA GLN A 212 -6.54 4.60 -7.89
C GLN A 212 -6.91 4.58 -6.40
N ALA A 213 -7.00 3.39 -5.79
CA ALA A 213 -7.22 3.25 -4.35
C ALA A 213 -6.05 3.81 -3.53
N MET A 214 -4.81 3.51 -3.92
CA MET A 214 -3.60 4.00 -3.24
C MET A 214 -3.48 5.52 -3.29
N ARG A 215 -3.82 6.15 -4.42
CA ARG A 215 -3.89 7.62 -4.53
C ARG A 215 -4.94 8.20 -3.59
N ALA A 216 -6.16 7.64 -3.59
CA ALA A 216 -7.23 8.07 -2.69
C ALA A 216 -6.86 7.88 -1.21
N PHE A 217 -6.27 6.74 -0.85
CA PHE A 217 -5.84 6.42 0.51
C PHE A 217 -4.77 7.39 1.01
N SER A 218 -3.77 7.70 0.17
CA SER A 218 -2.70 8.66 0.49
C SER A 218 -3.23 10.06 0.75
N ALA A 219 -4.32 10.43 0.06
CA ALA A 219 -5.06 11.67 0.28
C ALA A 219 -6.11 11.57 1.39
N GLN A 220 -6.12 10.50 2.18
CA GLN A 220 -7.06 10.23 3.27
C GLN A 220 -8.53 10.14 2.82
N ASN A 221 -8.81 9.89 1.54
CA ASN A 221 -10.16 9.62 1.06
C ASN A 221 -10.39 8.10 1.12
N TYR A 222 -10.63 7.61 2.33
CA TYR A 222 -10.68 6.18 2.63
C TYR A 222 -11.91 5.50 2.05
N GLU A 223 -13.03 6.22 1.91
CA GLU A 223 -14.27 5.74 1.30
C GLU A 223 -14.02 5.40 -0.18
N SER A 224 -13.35 6.32 -0.89
CA SER A 224 -12.99 6.14 -2.27
C SER A 224 -11.97 5.01 -2.47
N ALA A 225 -11.00 4.87 -1.57
CA ALA A 225 -10.06 3.76 -1.58
C ALA A 225 -10.76 2.41 -1.32
N LYS A 226 -11.59 2.35 -0.27
CA LYS A 226 -12.37 1.17 0.12
C LYS A 226 -13.28 0.69 -1.01
N SER A 227 -14.00 1.60 -1.66
CA SER A 227 -14.87 1.27 -2.78
C SER A 227 -14.12 0.60 -3.94
N ARG A 228 -12.94 1.11 -4.30
CA ARG A 228 -12.13 0.55 -5.39
C ARG A 228 -11.49 -0.78 -5.05
N LEU A 229 -11.00 -0.93 -3.82
CA LEU A 229 -10.45 -2.19 -3.34
C LEU A 229 -11.56 -3.25 -3.26
N ALA A 230 -12.77 -2.89 -2.82
CA ALA A 230 -13.91 -3.80 -2.81
C ALA A 230 -14.26 -4.28 -4.24
N MET A 231 -14.31 -3.38 -5.23
CA MET A 231 -14.49 -3.78 -6.63
C MET A 231 -13.40 -4.76 -7.10
N CYS A 232 -12.14 -4.48 -6.76
CA CYS A 232 -11.02 -5.37 -7.09
C CYS A 232 -11.13 -6.74 -6.41
N THR A 233 -11.56 -6.77 -5.14
CA THR A 233 -11.79 -8.01 -4.39
C THR A 233 -12.89 -8.85 -5.05
N GLU A 234 -14.01 -8.26 -5.43
CA GLU A 234 -15.08 -8.97 -6.14
C GLU A 234 -14.62 -9.49 -7.51
N ASP A 235 -13.91 -8.67 -8.30
CA ASP A 235 -13.37 -9.09 -9.59
C ASP A 235 -12.42 -10.30 -9.47
N ILE A 236 -11.63 -10.35 -8.39
CA ILE A 236 -10.73 -11.46 -8.10
C ILE A 236 -11.53 -12.67 -7.61
N ARG A 237 -12.51 -12.50 -6.71
CA ARG A 237 -13.40 -13.59 -6.26
C ARG A 237 -14.16 -14.26 -7.41
N ASP A 238 -14.65 -13.46 -8.35
CA ASP A 238 -15.31 -13.96 -9.57
C ASP A 238 -14.34 -14.75 -10.48
N GLN A 239 -13.06 -14.42 -10.46
CA GLN A 239 -12.02 -15.20 -11.15
C GLN A 239 -11.71 -16.50 -10.41
N LEU A 240 -11.57 -16.46 -9.07
CA LEU A 240 -11.42 -17.67 -8.25
C LEU A 240 -12.60 -18.64 -8.45
N GLY A 241 -13.83 -18.13 -8.58
CA GLY A 241 -15.01 -18.96 -8.82
C GLY A 241 -14.99 -19.70 -10.16
N ARG A 242 -14.27 -19.17 -11.17
CA ARG A 242 -14.17 -19.77 -12.51
C ARG A 242 -12.92 -20.64 -12.68
N GLU A 243 -11.81 -20.21 -12.13
CA GLU A 243 -10.47 -20.76 -12.39
C GLU A 243 -9.94 -21.58 -11.19
N GLY A 244 -10.57 -21.45 -10.02
CA GLY A 244 -10.13 -22.06 -8.77
C GLY A 244 -9.06 -21.24 -8.05
N ASN A 245 -8.53 -21.80 -6.95
CA ASN A 245 -7.47 -21.17 -6.17
C ASN A 245 -6.11 -21.34 -6.88
N THR A 246 -5.74 -20.38 -7.73
CA THR A 246 -4.37 -20.29 -8.25
C THR A 246 -3.47 -19.50 -7.29
N PRO A 247 -2.15 -19.76 -7.25
CA PRO A 247 -1.23 -19.00 -6.41
C PRO A 247 -1.27 -17.48 -6.68
N GLU A 248 -1.37 -17.09 -7.95
CA GLU A 248 -1.41 -15.69 -8.35
C GLU A 248 -2.67 -15.00 -7.84
N LEU A 249 -3.84 -15.64 -8.00
CA LEU A 249 -5.11 -15.08 -7.52
C LEU A 249 -5.17 -15.03 -5.99
N CYS A 250 -4.64 -16.04 -5.29
CA CYS A 250 -4.56 -16.03 -3.83
C CYS A 250 -3.64 -14.92 -3.32
N SER A 251 -2.50 -14.69 -3.99
CA SER A 251 -1.58 -13.60 -3.68
C SER A 251 -2.24 -12.23 -3.86
N GLN A 252 -2.84 -12.01 -5.04
CA GLN A 252 -3.55 -10.77 -5.36
C GLN A 252 -4.70 -10.50 -4.38
N LEU A 253 -5.55 -11.50 -4.13
CA LEU A 253 -6.67 -11.37 -3.21
C LEU A 253 -6.19 -11.07 -1.78
N GLY A 254 -5.16 -11.79 -1.33
CA GLY A 254 -4.55 -11.59 -0.02
C GLY A 254 -4.02 -10.16 0.16
N ALA A 255 -3.33 -9.61 -0.83
CA ALA A 255 -2.81 -8.24 -0.81
C ALA A 255 -3.94 -7.20 -0.81
N VAL A 256 -4.95 -7.35 -1.68
CA VAL A 256 -6.08 -6.42 -1.78
C VAL A 256 -6.93 -6.41 -0.50
N LEU A 257 -7.17 -7.58 0.09
CA LEU A 257 -7.84 -7.70 1.39
C LEU A 257 -7.05 -7.01 2.51
N GLY A 258 -5.72 -7.13 2.51
CA GLY A 258 -4.86 -6.40 3.44
C GLY A 258 -5.03 -4.88 3.32
N MET A 259 -5.06 -4.36 2.08
CA MET A 259 -5.32 -2.93 1.84
C MET A 259 -6.74 -2.50 2.25
N LEU A 260 -7.73 -3.37 2.08
CA LEU A 260 -9.12 -3.13 2.50
C LEU A 260 -9.25 -3.11 4.03
N GLY A 261 -8.49 -3.97 4.72
CA GLY A 261 -8.31 -3.94 6.17
C GLY A 261 -7.72 -2.62 6.65
N ASP A 262 -6.70 -2.09 5.96
CA ASP A 262 -6.13 -0.78 6.28
C ASP A 262 -7.13 0.37 6.09
N CYS A 263 -7.93 0.34 5.02
CA CYS A 263 -8.98 1.32 4.81
C CYS A 263 -10.02 1.28 5.94
N SER A 264 -10.47 0.08 6.31
CA SER A 264 -11.46 -0.11 7.37
C SER A 264 -10.93 0.39 8.72
N ARG A 265 -9.67 0.07 9.03
CA ARG A 265 -8.99 0.57 10.23
C ARG A 265 -8.88 2.10 10.24
N ALA A 266 -8.49 2.71 9.12
CA ALA A 266 -8.37 4.17 9.02
C ALA A 266 -9.72 4.90 9.17
N MET A 267 -10.82 4.22 8.83
CA MET A 267 -12.18 4.71 9.05
C MET A 267 -12.73 4.44 10.46
N GLY A 268 -11.94 3.82 11.36
CA GLY A 268 -12.38 3.45 12.70
C GLY A 268 -13.25 2.19 12.78
N ASP A 269 -13.38 1.44 11.68
CA ASP A 269 -14.12 0.18 11.63
C ASP A 269 -13.20 -1.01 11.92
N SER A 270 -12.86 -1.17 13.20
CA SER A 270 -11.98 -2.25 13.69
C SER A 270 -12.54 -3.64 13.38
N SER A 271 -13.86 -3.83 13.43
CA SER A 271 -14.50 -5.13 13.18
C SER A 271 -14.29 -5.58 11.72
N SER A 272 -14.58 -4.69 10.77
CA SER A 272 -14.35 -5.02 9.35
C SER A 272 -12.86 -5.11 9.04
N ALA A 273 -12.01 -4.32 9.69
CA ALA A 273 -10.56 -4.41 9.52
C ALA A 273 -10.02 -5.80 9.90
N VAL A 274 -10.41 -6.32 11.07
CA VAL A 274 -10.02 -7.68 11.51
C VAL A 274 -10.49 -8.73 10.50
N LYS A 275 -11.76 -8.67 10.05
CA LYS A 275 -12.29 -9.62 9.06
C LYS A 275 -11.47 -9.64 7.76
N HIS A 276 -11.17 -8.47 7.19
CA HIS A 276 -10.38 -8.40 5.96
C HIS A 276 -8.94 -8.89 6.16
N PHE A 277 -8.31 -8.59 7.30
CA PHE A 277 -6.96 -9.09 7.58
C PHE A 277 -6.96 -10.61 7.82
N GLU A 278 -7.97 -11.16 8.50
CA GLU A 278 -8.09 -12.61 8.70
C GLU A 278 -8.30 -13.33 7.37
N GLU A 279 -9.13 -12.79 6.49
CA GLU A 279 -9.32 -13.33 5.14
C GLU A 279 -8.03 -13.21 4.29
N SER A 280 -7.32 -12.07 4.40
CA SER A 280 -5.99 -11.89 3.80
C SER A 280 -5.01 -12.99 4.24
N VAL A 281 -4.96 -13.27 5.54
CA VAL A 281 -4.14 -14.33 6.13
C VAL A 281 -4.54 -15.70 5.56
N GLU A 282 -5.83 -16.00 5.46
CA GLU A 282 -6.33 -17.27 4.94
C GLU A 282 -5.84 -17.55 3.51
N PHE A 283 -5.91 -16.55 2.62
CA PHE A 283 -5.45 -16.70 1.24
C PHE A 283 -3.93 -16.75 1.12
N LEU A 284 -3.20 -15.92 1.88
CA LEU A 284 -1.73 -15.92 1.83
C LEU A 284 -1.13 -17.19 2.44
N MET A 285 -1.80 -17.85 3.40
CA MET A 285 -1.35 -19.13 3.95
C MET A 285 -1.47 -20.30 2.96
N LYS A 286 -2.21 -20.15 1.86
CA LYS A 286 -2.29 -21.15 0.77
C LYS A 286 -1.06 -21.13 -0.14
N LEU A 287 -0.18 -20.14 0.03
CA LEU A 287 0.98 -19.91 -0.81
C LEU A 287 2.28 -20.44 -0.18
N PRO A 288 3.30 -20.74 -1.01
CA PRO A 288 4.64 -21.04 -0.51
C PRO A 288 5.21 -19.89 0.34
N LEU A 289 5.62 -20.19 1.57
CA LEU A 289 6.22 -19.22 2.50
C LEU A 289 7.74 -19.01 2.29
N ASN A 290 8.24 -19.36 1.10
CA ASN A 290 9.62 -19.06 0.68
C ASN A 290 9.71 -17.72 -0.07
N ASP A 291 8.58 -17.17 -0.51
CA ASP A 291 8.49 -15.83 -1.06
C ASP A 291 8.50 -14.78 0.07
N LEU A 292 9.49 -13.88 0.02
CA LEU A 292 9.68 -12.85 1.03
C LEU A 292 8.54 -11.82 1.04
N GLU A 293 7.92 -11.54 -0.10
CA GLU A 293 6.85 -10.57 -0.21
C GLU A 293 5.54 -11.12 0.40
N ILE A 294 5.22 -12.38 0.11
CA ILE A 294 4.09 -13.09 0.71
C ILE A 294 4.28 -13.19 2.23
N THR A 295 5.46 -13.61 2.67
CA THR A 295 5.81 -13.73 4.09
C THR A 295 5.66 -12.38 4.79
N HIS A 296 6.18 -11.31 4.19
CA HIS A 296 6.10 -9.97 4.74
C HIS A 296 4.63 -9.53 4.86
N THR A 297 3.85 -9.65 3.79
CA THR A 297 2.43 -9.25 3.76
C THR A 297 1.60 -10.04 4.78
N LEU A 298 1.78 -11.36 4.84
CA LEU A 298 1.12 -12.23 5.81
C LEU A 298 1.45 -11.82 7.25
N SER A 299 2.73 -11.60 7.55
CA SER A 299 3.19 -11.20 8.88
C SER A 299 2.68 -9.82 9.27
N VAL A 300 2.57 -8.90 8.32
CA VAL A 300 2.00 -7.56 8.55
C VAL A 300 0.51 -7.65 8.85
N SER A 301 -0.27 -8.44 8.10
CA SER A 301 -1.69 -8.65 8.37
C SER A 301 -1.92 -9.25 9.77
N LEU A 302 -1.16 -10.28 10.16
CA LEU A 302 -1.21 -10.86 11.51
C LEU A 302 -0.88 -9.82 12.59
N ASN A 303 0.18 -9.03 12.40
CA ASN A 303 0.55 -7.97 13.35
C ASN A 303 -0.54 -6.90 13.47
N LYS A 304 -1.21 -6.52 12.37
CA LYS A 304 -2.30 -5.54 12.40
C LYS A 304 -3.53 -6.05 13.15
N ILE A 305 -3.85 -7.34 13.01
CA ILE A 305 -4.90 -7.97 13.83
C ILE A 305 -4.48 -7.94 15.31
N GLY A 306 -3.24 -8.32 15.61
CA GLY A 306 -2.70 -8.25 16.97
C GLY A 306 -2.78 -6.85 17.58
N ASP A 307 -2.44 -5.81 16.80
CA ASP A 307 -2.55 -4.40 17.22
C ASP A 307 -4.00 -4.02 17.51
N LEU A 308 -4.95 -4.41 16.65
CA LEU A 308 -6.38 -4.15 16.88
C LEU A 308 -6.88 -4.85 18.14
N LYS A 309 -6.52 -6.13 18.34
CA LYS A 309 -6.87 -6.89 19.55
C LYS A 309 -6.27 -6.31 20.81
N TYR A 310 -5.06 -5.76 20.72
CA TYR A 310 -4.42 -5.06 21.83
C TYR A 310 -5.23 -3.83 22.24
N TYR A 311 -5.67 -3.02 21.27
CA TYR A 311 -6.51 -1.85 21.54
C TYR A 311 -7.90 -2.21 22.07
N ASP A 312 -8.44 -3.37 21.67
CA ASP A 312 -9.68 -3.93 22.20
C ASP A 312 -9.51 -4.60 23.58
N GLU A 313 -8.33 -4.48 24.21
CA GLU A 313 -7.95 -5.12 25.49
C GLU A 313 -7.99 -6.66 25.50
N ASP A 314 -8.14 -7.30 24.34
CA ASP A 314 -8.02 -8.76 24.16
C ASP A 314 -6.53 -9.14 24.03
N LEU A 315 -5.81 -8.99 25.14
CA LEU A 315 -4.36 -9.18 25.20
C LEU A 315 -3.93 -10.61 24.85
N GLN A 316 -4.76 -11.60 25.14
CA GLN A 316 -4.46 -13.00 24.81
C GLN A 316 -4.59 -13.27 23.30
N ALA A 317 -5.64 -12.74 22.65
CA ALA A 317 -5.72 -12.81 21.20
C ALA A 317 -4.59 -12.02 20.54
N ALA A 318 -4.27 -10.82 21.04
CA ALA A 318 -3.16 -10.02 20.55
C ALA A 318 -1.83 -10.80 20.60
N ARG A 319 -1.54 -11.42 21.75
CA ARG A 319 -0.37 -12.29 21.92
C ARG A 319 -0.35 -13.43 20.91
N SER A 320 -1.46 -14.13 20.73
CA SER A 320 -1.56 -15.23 19.76
C SER A 320 -1.24 -14.77 18.34
N TYR A 321 -1.76 -13.61 17.92
CA TYR A 321 -1.50 -13.06 16.60
C TYR A 321 -0.05 -12.60 16.41
N TYR A 322 0.55 -11.95 17.43
CA TYR A 322 1.97 -11.58 17.37
C TYR A 322 2.89 -12.80 17.33
N ASP A 323 2.60 -13.84 18.10
CA ASP A 323 3.37 -15.09 18.09
C ASP A 323 3.30 -15.78 16.71
N ARG A 324 2.10 -15.85 16.11
CA ARG A 324 1.93 -16.35 14.74
C ARG A 324 2.77 -15.55 13.73
N ALA A 325 2.77 -14.21 13.83
CA ALA A 325 3.58 -13.36 12.95
C ALA A 325 5.09 -13.58 13.15
N LEU A 326 5.53 -13.77 14.40
CA LEU A 326 6.92 -14.11 14.72
C LEU A 326 7.33 -15.46 14.10
N ASN A 327 6.48 -16.48 14.22
CA ASN A 327 6.76 -17.81 13.70
C ASN A 327 6.89 -17.81 12.16
N VAL A 328 6.01 -17.11 11.45
CA VAL A 328 6.11 -16.93 9.98
C VAL A 328 7.45 -16.32 9.60
N ARG A 329 7.89 -15.25 10.27
CA ARG A 329 9.19 -14.60 9.99
C ARG A 329 10.39 -15.46 10.36
N ARG A 330 10.33 -16.19 11.47
CA ARG A 330 11.39 -17.13 11.87
C ARG A 330 11.56 -18.24 10.85
N ASP A 331 10.45 -18.78 10.33
CA ASP A 331 10.51 -19.83 9.31
C ASP A 331 11.08 -19.29 7.99
N ALA A 332 10.67 -18.11 7.55
CA ALA A 332 11.26 -17.47 6.37
C ALA A 332 12.76 -17.16 6.52
N MET A 333 13.20 -16.73 7.71
CA MET A 333 14.61 -16.48 8.01
C MET A 333 15.47 -17.75 7.89
N LYS A 334 14.92 -18.95 8.17
CA LYS A 334 15.66 -20.23 7.97
C LYS A 334 15.96 -20.50 6.50
N HIS A 335 15.06 -20.07 5.60
CA HIS A 335 15.24 -20.23 4.16
C HIS A 335 16.12 -19.14 3.55
N HIS A 336 16.22 -17.97 4.20
CA HIS A 336 16.98 -16.82 3.74
C HIS A 336 17.90 -16.24 4.84
N PRO A 337 18.91 -17.01 5.31
CA PRO A 337 19.69 -16.67 6.52
C PRO A 337 20.57 -15.43 6.39
N ASN A 338 20.78 -14.94 5.16
CA ASN A 338 21.66 -13.79 4.87
C ASN A 338 20.88 -12.53 4.43
N ALA A 339 19.58 -12.44 4.71
CA ALA A 339 18.78 -11.25 4.39
C ALA A 339 18.67 -10.33 5.63
N PRO A 340 19.37 -9.17 5.67
CA PRO A 340 19.34 -8.29 6.83
C PRO A 340 17.95 -7.76 7.20
N SER A 341 17.11 -7.54 6.18
CA SER A 341 15.72 -7.11 6.36
C SER A 341 14.90 -8.14 7.15
N GLN A 342 15.12 -9.44 6.93
CA GLN A 342 14.41 -10.50 7.66
C GLN A 342 14.83 -10.55 9.12
N ILE A 343 16.13 -10.38 9.41
CA ILE A 343 16.64 -10.34 10.79
C ILE A 343 16.03 -9.15 11.55
N LEU A 344 15.93 -7.99 10.88
CA LEU A 344 15.25 -6.81 11.45
C LEU A 344 13.77 -7.07 11.73
N ASP A 345 13.07 -7.70 10.79
CA ASP A 345 11.64 -7.98 10.93
C ASP A 345 11.36 -9.03 12.04
N VAL A 346 12.24 -10.02 12.21
CA VAL A 346 12.19 -10.96 13.35
C VAL A 346 12.44 -10.23 14.67
N ALA A 347 13.45 -9.36 14.75
CA ALA A 347 13.72 -8.58 15.96
C ALA A 347 12.55 -7.67 16.35
N VAL A 348 11.86 -7.05 15.38
CA VAL A 348 10.65 -6.27 15.63
C VAL A 348 9.49 -7.16 16.09
N SER A 349 9.30 -8.34 15.51
CA SER A 349 8.29 -9.29 16.00
C SER A 349 8.57 -9.76 17.42
N LEU A 350 9.82 -10.07 17.76
CA LEU A 350 10.24 -10.39 19.12
C LEU A 350 9.92 -9.27 20.10
N ALA A 351 10.18 -8.02 19.71
CA ALA A 351 9.84 -6.85 20.51
C ALA A 351 8.33 -6.77 20.79
N LYS A 352 7.47 -7.03 19.80
CA LYS A 352 6.01 -7.02 19.97
C LYS A 352 5.53 -8.14 20.89
N VAL A 353 6.02 -9.36 20.72
CA VAL A 353 5.69 -10.50 21.60
C VAL A 353 6.16 -10.25 23.03
N ALA A 354 7.36 -9.72 23.21
CA ALA A 354 7.90 -9.39 24.53
C ALA A 354 7.11 -8.27 25.22
N ASP A 355 6.66 -7.25 24.48
CA ASP A 355 5.87 -6.14 25.03
C ASP A 355 4.50 -6.61 25.52
N ILE A 356 3.83 -7.49 24.77
CA ILE A 356 2.56 -8.08 25.22
C ILE A 356 2.76 -9.05 26.38
N ASP A 357 3.85 -9.83 26.39
CA ASP A 357 4.18 -10.71 27.51
C ASP A 357 4.40 -9.92 28.79
N ARG A 358 5.08 -8.77 28.72
CA ARG A 358 5.22 -7.86 29.85
C ARG A 358 3.87 -7.31 30.31
N THR A 359 3.02 -6.91 29.37
CA THR A 359 1.67 -6.43 29.69
C THR A 359 0.84 -7.52 30.39
N LEU A 360 1.05 -8.79 30.01
CA LEU A 360 0.46 -9.97 30.64
C LEU A 360 1.20 -10.44 31.91
N GLN A 361 2.14 -9.65 32.44
CA GLN A 361 2.94 -9.94 33.64
C GLN A 361 3.88 -11.17 33.52
N ASN A 362 4.20 -11.60 32.30
CA ASN A 362 5.18 -12.64 32.01
C ASN A 362 6.59 -12.05 31.83
N GLU A 363 7.15 -11.46 32.89
CA GLU A 363 8.40 -10.66 32.77
C GLU A 363 9.62 -11.47 32.30
N VAL A 364 9.70 -12.75 32.66
CA VAL A 364 10.78 -13.64 32.20
C VAL A 364 10.72 -13.81 30.68
N ALA A 365 9.55 -14.17 30.14
CA ALA A 365 9.35 -14.33 28.70
C ALA A 365 9.59 -13.01 27.94
N ALA A 366 9.13 -11.89 28.50
CA ALA A 366 9.38 -10.56 27.93
C ALA A 366 10.89 -10.25 27.86
N THR A 367 11.60 -10.43 28.98
CA THR A 367 13.04 -10.16 29.06
C THR A 367 13.83 -11.05 28.10
N ASP A 368 13.48 -12.33 28.02
CA ASP A 368 14.13 -13.28 27.10
C ASP A 368 13.88 -12.89 25.64
N GLY A 369 12.65 -12.52 25.28
CA GLY A 369 12.30 -12.05 23.93
C GLY A 369 13.04 -10.77 23.53
N PHE A 370 13.14 -9.77 24.43
CA PHE A 370 13.92 -8.55 24.16
C PHE A 370 15.41 -8.87 23.98
N LYS A 371 16.00 -9.72 24.84
CA LYS A 371 17.40 -10.13 24.76
C LYS A 371 17.69 -10.92 23.47
N GLU A 372 16.78 -11.80 23.05
CA GLU A 372 16.90 -12.51 21.78
C GLU A 372 16.95 -11.54 20.60
N GLY A 373 16.03 -10.57 20.56
CA GLY A 373 16.00 -9.53 19.53
C GLY A 373 17.29 -8.70 19.49
N MET A 374 17.82 -8.32 20.67
CA MET A 374 19.09 -7.59 20.77
C MET A 374 20.24 -8.40 20.18
N LYS A 375 20.37 -9.67 20.58
CA LYS A 375 21.43 -10.56 20.12
C LYS A 375 21.41 -10.72 18.59
N LEU A 376 20.22 -10.85 17.99
CA LEU A 376 20.07 -10.91 16.54
C LEU A 376 20.61 -9.63 15.88
N LEU A 377 20.20 -8.46 16.35
CA LEU A 377 20.64 -7.19 15.77
C LEU A 377 22.13 -6.89 16.02
N GLU A 378 22.69 -7.29 17.16
CA GLU A 378 24.12 -7.15 17.44
C GLU A 378 24.99 -8.04 16.53
N SER A 379 24.50 -9.23 16.20
CA SER A 379 25.17 -10.15 15.28
C SER A 379 25.01 -9.77 13.80
N LEU A 380 24.08 -8.88 13.48
CA LEU A 380 23.80 -8.45 12.11
C LEU A 380 24.93 -7.56 11.58
N LYS A 381 25.50 -7.95 10.45
CA LYS A 381 26.48 -7.17 9.68
C LYS A 381 25.78 -6.56 8.46
N LEU A 382 25.93 -5.25 8.29
CA LEU A 382 25.42 -4.50 7.14
C LEU A 382 26.59 -3.92 6.35
N ASP A 383 26.40 -3.79 5.04
CA ASP A 383 27.36 -3.14 4.16
C ASP A 383 27.18 -1.60 4.20
N SER A 384 28.19 -0.85 3.77
CA SER A 384 28.17 0.62 3.84
C SER A 384 27.08 1.28 2.99
N GLU A 385 26.51 0.55 2.03
CA GLU A 385 25.43 1.03 1.16
C GLU A 385 24.06 0.96 1.84
N ASP A 386 23.93 0.19 2.93
CA ASP A 386 22.67 -0.07 3.66
C ASP A 386 22.35 0.98 4.74
N SER A 387 22.64 2.26 4.46
CA SER A 387 22.49 3.34 5.45
C SER A 387 21.09 3.42 6.10
N ALA A 388 20.03 3.19 5.32
CA ALA A 388 18.66 3.18 5.82
C ALA A 388 18.34 1.97 6.72
N LEU A 389 18.86 0.79 6.38
CA LEU A 389 18.71 -0.42 7.20
C LEU A 389 19.52 -0.31 8.49
N GLU A 390 20.72 0.28 8.44
CA GLU A 390 21.53 0.53 9.64
C GLU A 390 20.83 1.52 10.59
N GLN A 391 20.24 2.61 10.07
CA GLN A 391 19.43 3.52 10.88
C GLN A 391 18.26 2.79 11.56
N ARG A 392 17.55 1.95 10.81
CA ARG A 392 16.44 1.13 11.37
C ARG A 392 16.96 0.16 12.43
N ARG A 393 18.08 -0.52 12.17
CA ARG A 393 18.72 -1.45 13.10
C ARG A 393 19.09 -0.78 14.42
N LEU A 394 19.76 0.36 14.36
CA LEU A 394 20.17 1.12 15.55
C LEU A 394 18.96 1.58 16.35
N SER A 395 17.93 2.09 15.69
CA SER A 395 16.69 2.53 16.35
C SER A 395 15.98 1.38 17.09
N VAL A 396 15.89 0.19 16.47
CA VAL A 396 15.30 -1.00 17.11
C VAL A 396 16.19 -1.48 18.26
N LEU A 397 17.51 -1.54 18.05
CA LEU A 397 18.45 -1.98 19.09
C LEU A 397 18.43 -1.07 20.32
N GLU A 398 18.39 0.25 20.13
CA GLU A 398 18.26 1.22 21.22
C GLU A 398 16.95 1.04 21.98
N PHE A 399 15.84 0.84 21.27
CA PHE A 399 14.56 0.53 21.90
C PHE A 399 14.65 -0.74 22.76
N LEU A 400 15.20 -1.82 22.23
CA LEU A 400 15.32 -3.10 22.95
C LEU A 400 16.20 -2.97 24.20
N LYS A 401 17.35 -2.29 24.10
CA LYS A 401 18.24 -2.02 25.25
C LYS A 401 17.50 -1.32 26.38
N LYS A 402 16.75 -0.27 26.04
CA LYS A 402 15.91 0.46 27.01
C LYS A 402 14.84 -0.42 27.69
N GLN A 403 14.39 -1.51 27.05
CA GLN A 403 13.43 -2.43 27.67
C GLN A 403 14.07 -3.45 28.60
N VAL A 404 15.35 -3.78 28.39
CA VAL A 404 16.12 -4.74 29.20
C VAL A 404 16.86 -4.06 30.37
N GLU A 405 17.18 -2.76 30.25
CA GLU A 405 17.79 -1.95 31.32
C GLU A 405 16.78 -1.48 32.40
N LYS A 406 15.48 -1.79 32.22
CA LYS A 406 14.41 -1.44 33.17
C LYS A 406 14.26 -2.30 34.46
N PRO A 407 15.06 -3.33 34.80
CA PRO A 407 14.80 -4.08 36.02
C PRO A 407 15.59 -3.48 37.19
N GLU A 408 14.91 -2.66 38.02
CA GLU A 408 15.17 -2.55 39.49
C GLU A 408 14.29 -1.55 40.27
N GLN A 409 13.35 -0.80 39.67
CA GLN A 409 12.51 0.12 40.46
C GLN A 409 11.35 -0.54 41.25
N TYR A 410 11.13 -1.86 41.13
CA TYR A 410 10.06 -2.56 41.85
C TYR A 410 10.53 -3.56 42.91
N ALA A 411 11.84 -3.72 43.13
CA ALA A 411 12.37 -4.64 44.14
C ALA A 411 12.71 -3.99 45.49
N GLU A 412 12.79 -2.65 45.57
CA GLU A 412 13.31 -1.95 46.77
C GLU A 412 12.25 -1.32 47.69
N THR A 413 10.95 -1.62 47.50
CA THR A 413 9.88 -1.12 48.40
C THR A 413 9.17 -2.22 49.20
N ALA A 414 9.71 -3.43 49.21
CA ALA A 414 9.21 -4.53 50.04
C ALA A 414 10.33 -5.12 50.90
N LEU A 415 10.86 -4.34 51.84
CA LEU A 415 11.61 -4.82 53.01
C LEU A 415 11.29 -3.96 54.24
#